data_AF-A0A0N8RAE5-F1
#
_entry.id   AF-A0A0N8RAE5-F1
#
_cell.length_a   1.000
_cell.length_b   1.000
_cell.length_c   1.000
_cell.angle_alpha   90.00
_cell.angle_beta   90.00
_cell.angle_gamma   90.00
#
_symmetry.space_group_name_H-M   'P 1'
#
loop_
_entity.id
_entity.type
_entity.pdbx_description
1 polymer ?
#
loop_
_entity_poly.entity_id
_entity_poly.type
_entity_poly.pdbx_seq_one_letter_code
_entity_poly.pdbx_strand_id
1 'polypeptide(L)'
;MTSSFIPPNGYRKTLTRLVAEEKSLDVAVAFWGGGAQKLIHPMTKKPIRIICNLKTGGTNPRVIESFLALSREVGLQVQIRQCDVLHAKVVIGKTQAVIGSANISANGLGLEDEDSAHWLEAGVHIRERSELDKMQAWFDSLWSSAHARAIEDTDIQAAQIAWERNRQPPTPATVITPEFFSFTDFTASSLRRANAYALLYRQNLSPAAQATLKTIQAQSIAPLHVVQTSIKLWGYENWPDFPSDIRAEYVDIRWGLRNGVRVFGACRLLGQRAEVQYDDSALGTLDIANPVETLLDLPFGNQAQELMGVVLKPCIEKVWKAGNGDDSVRVIHLAEVAKILQDAGEAPPGIRRISGKEAVQVLASLSAQVELRARDNKDKFWCYKLKSQKGTEFAFDPNTKGGLYIRLDRQPPDLPGLSDLKNIAGANKSTSLGRVFSGGIHNAAYKVTVESESALRDLIDHLMEL
;
A
#
# COMPACT_ATOMS: atom_id res chain seq x y z
N MET A 1 -30.99 25.00 -29.40
CA MET A 1 -29.74 24.28 -29.11
C MET A 1 -28.98 25.04 -28.04
N THR A 2 -28.97 24.60 -26.79
CA THR A 2 -28.12 25.22 -25.76
C THR A 2 -27.65 24.20 -24.71
N SER A 3 -27.27 23.00 -25.15
CA SER A 3 -26.38 22.14 -24.36
C SER A 3 -24.95 22.32 -24.87
N SER A 4 -23.97 22.53 -23.99
CA SER A 4 -22.56 22.65 -24.35
C SER A 4 -21.70 21.72 -23.52
N PHE A 5 -20.80 20.99 -24.18
CA PHE A 5 -19.77 20.20 -23.50
C PHE A 5 -18.89 21.09 -22.63
N ILE A 6 -18.55 20.60 -21.44
CA ILE A 6 -17.67 21.26 -20.47
C ILE A 6 -16.38 20.44 -20.36
N PRO A 7 -15.23 20.97 -20.84
CA PRO A 7 -13.93 20.35 -20.63
C PRO A 7 -13.44 20.51 -19.18
N PRO A 8 -12.40 19.78 -18.76
CA PRO A 8 -11.87 19.80 -17.38
C PRO A 8 -11.64 21.20 -16.80
N ASN A 9 -10.96 22.06 -17.54
CA ASN A 9 -10.67 23.44 -17.12
C ASN A 9 -11.92 24.35 -17.03
N GLY A 10 -13.06 23.92 -17.58
CA GLY A 10 -14.32 24.66 -17.56
C GLY A 10 -15.32 24.20 -16.49
N TYR A 11 -15.10 23.04 -15.86
CA TYR A 11 -16.11 22.38 -15.03
C TYR A 11 -16.46 23.19 -13.78
N ARG A 12 -15.46 23.45 -12.94
CA ARG A 12 -15.63 24.23 -11.69
C ARG A 12 -16.23 25.60 -11.98
N LYS A 13 -15.68 26.33 -12.96
CA LYS A 13 -16.17 27.66 -13.35
C LYS A 13 -17.64 27.65 -13.75
N THR A 14 -18.06 26.64 -14.52
CA THR A 14 -19.46 26.49 -14.96
C THR A 14 -20.38 26.16 -13.79
N LEU A 15 -19.96 25.25 -12.90
CA LEU A 15 -20.71 24.90 -11.71
C LEU A 15 -20.85 26.10 -10.75
N THR A 16 -19.76 26.80 -10.45
CA THR A 16 -19.80 28.00 -9.58
C THR A 16 -20.72 29.06 -10.15
N ARG A 17 -20.69 29.28 -11.47
CA ARG A 17 -21.59 30.22 -12.14
C ARG A 17 -23.06 29.79 -12.01
N LEU A 18 -23.37 28.52 -12.26
CA LEU A 18 -24.72 27.98 -12.06
C LEU A 18 -25.18 28.23 -10.62
N VAL A 19 -24.35 27.90 -9.63
CA VAL A 19 -24.68 28.08 -8.22
C VAL A 19 -24.94 29.55 -7.90
N ALA A 20 -24.16 30.48 -8.46
CA ALA A 20 -24.33 31.91 -8.23
C ALA A 20 -25.64 32.45 -8.85
N GLU A 21 -25.93 32.08 -10.11
CA GLU A 21 -27.04 32.63 -10.90
C GLU A 21 -28.40 32.07 -10.49
N GLU A 22 -28.47 30.82 -10.04
CA GLU A 22 -29.73 30.14 -9.76
C GLU A 22 -30.31 30.51 -8.39
N LYS A 23 -31.63 30.75 -8.35
CA LYS A 23 -32.36 31.14 -7.13
C LYS A 23 -32.69 29.96 -6.22
N SER A 24 -32.61 28.74 -6.74
CA SER A 24 -32.82 27.49 -6.01
C SER A 24 -32.04 26.38 -6.69
N LEU A 25 -31.65 25.36 -5.93
CA LEU A 25 -30.84 24.26 -6.44
C LEU A 25 -31.37 22.90 -6.02
N ASP A 26 -31.37 21.97 -6.95
CA ASP A 26 -31.59 20.55 -6.72
C ASP A 26 -30.30 19.79 -7.06
N VAL A 27 -29.73 19.12 -6.08
CA VAL A 27 -28.39 18.56 -6.13
C VAL A 27 -28.44 17.06 -5.86
N ALA A 28 -28.25 16.25 -6.89
CA ALA A 28 -28.11 14.80 -6.79
C ALA A 28 -26.65 14.43 -7.08
N VAL A 29 -25.82 14.47 -6.04
CA VAL A 29 -24.39 14.16 -6.13
C VAL A 29 -24.03 13.13 -5.08
N ALA A 30 -23.43 12.03 -5.53
CA ALA A 30 -23.11 10.89 -4.67
C ALA A 30 -22.13 11.27 -3.54
N PHE A 31 -20.97 11.83 -3.88
CA PHE A 31 -19.88 12.03 -2.92
C PHE A 31 -19.55 13.49 -2.67
N TRP A 32 -19.27 13.80 -1.41
CA TRP A 32 -19.03 15.15 -0.92
C TRP A 32 -17.72 15.23 -0.14
N GLY A 33 -16.88 16.22 -0.43
CA GLY A 33 -15.60 16.46 0.25
C GLY A 33 -15.58 17.74 1.07
N GLY A 34 -14.50 17.95 1.83
CA GLY A 34 -14.29 19.19 2.60
C GLY A 34 -14.44 20.43 1.71
N GLY A 35 -15.06 21.49 2.23
CA GLY A 35 -15.30 22.74 1.49
C GLY A 35 -16.53 22.74 0.58
N ALA A 36 -17.17 21.59 0.34
CA ALA A 36 -18.28 21.47 -0.62
C ALA A 36 -19.49 22.36 -0.30
N GLN A 37 -19.81 22.53 1.00
CA GLN A 37 -20.88 23.42 1.45
C GLN A 37 -20.66 24.86 0.96
N LYS A 38 -19.43 25.37 1.06
CA LYS A 38 -19.08 26.73 0.62
C LYS A 38 -19.22 26.89 -0.89
N LEU A 39 -18.97 25.83 -1.66
CA LEU A 39 -19.08 25.89 -3.12
C LEU A 39 -20.55 25.87 -3.58
N ILE A 40 -21.37 24.94 -3.06
CA ILE A 40 -22.74 24.72 -3.56
C ILE A 40 -23.78 25.64 -2.88
N HIS A 41 -23.47 26.11 -1.66
CA HIS A 41 -24.35 26.97 -0.86
C HIS A 41 -23.55 28.07 -0.15
N PRO A 42 -22.87 28.96 -0.92
CA PRO A 42 -22.04 30.03 -0.35
C PRO A 42 -22.91 31.07 0.38
N MET A 43 -23.04 30.96 1.72
CA MET A 43 -23.66 31.92 2.68
C MET A 43 -24.97 32.61 2.23
N THR A 44 -25.65 32.06 1.24
CA THR A 44 -26.84 32.63 0.61
C THR A 44 -27.99 31.71 0.97
N LYS A 45 -28.99 32.26 1.68
CA LYS A 45 -30.22 31.55 2.10
C LYS A 45 -31.12 31.29 0.89
N LYS A 46 -30.63 30.52 -0.09
CA LYS A 46 -31.42 30.07 -1.24
C LYS A 46 -31.95 28.66 -0.99
N PRO A 47 -33.19 28.34 -1.43
CA PRO A 47 -33.72 26.99 -1.34
C PRO A 47 -32.80 25.96 -2.02
N ILE A 48 -32.46 24.88 -1.31
CA ILE A 48 -31.64 23.79 -1.83
C ILE A 48 -32.15 22.43 -1.34
N ARG A 49 -32.22 21.46 -2.26
CA ARG A 49 -32.48 20.05 -1.97
C ARG A 49 -31.27 19.21 -2.36
N ILE A 50 -30.76 18.40 -1.44
CA ILE A 50 -29.55 17.59 -1.64
C ILE A 50 -29.89 16.11 -1.46
N ILE A 51 -29.46 15.27 -2.41
CA ILE A 51 -29.40 13.81 -2.25
C ILE A 51 -27.93 13.39 -2.31
N CYS A 52 -27.47 12.67 -1.28
CA CYS A 52 -26.10 12.15 -1.19
C CYS A 52 -26.07 10.63 -0.94
N ASN A 53 -24.89 10.02 -1.06
CA ASN A 53 -24.65 8.63 -0.67
C ASN A 53 -23.75 8.58 0.57
N LEU A 54 -24.31 8.17 1.70
CA LEU A 54 -23.57 8.03 2.96
C LEU A 54 -22.95 6.63 3.15
N LYS A 55 -23.55 5.60 2.55
CA LYS A 55 -23.23 4.19 2.81
C LYS A 55 -21.84 3.76 2.38
N THR A 56 -21.36 4.28 1.25
CA THR A 56 -20.14 3.78 0.58
C THR A 56 -18.85 4.30 1.20
N GLY A 57 -18.90 5.32 2.07
CA GLY A 57 -17.74 5.99 2.67
C GLY A 57 -17.00 6.96 1.74
N GLY A 58 -17.61 7.32 0.60
CA GLY A 58 -17.11 8.35 -0.32
C GLY A 58 -17.48 9.78 0.09
N THR A 59 -18.47 9.96 0.98
CA THR A 59 -19.00 11.24 1.46
C THR A 59 -18.47 11.61 2.84
N ASN A 60 -17.94 12.83 2.98
CA ASN A 60 -17.45 13.38 4.24
C ASN A 60 -18.64 13.64 5.18
N PRO A 61 -18.80 12.90 6.29
CA PRO A 61 -19.95 13.06 7.17
C PRO A 61 -20.06 14.48 7.74
N ARG A 62 -18.93 15.14 8.03
CA ARG A 62 -18.90 16.51 8.57
C ARG A 62 -19.57 17.54 7.66
N VAL A 63 -19.51 17.33 6.34
CA VAL A 63 -20.18 18.19 5.37
C VAL A 63 -21.69 18.03 5.46
N ILE A 64 -22.15 16.78 5.59
CA ILE A 64 -23.56 16.45 5.68
C ILE A 64 -24.14 16.92 7.03
N GLU A 65 -23.39 16.76 8.12
CA GLU A 65 -23.72 17.34 9.44
C GLU A 65 -23.88 18.86 9.37
N SER A 66 -23.02 19.55 8.60
CA SER A 66 -23.13 21.00 8.41
C SER A 66 -24.42 21.39 7.67
N PHE A 67 -24.83 20.61 6.66
CA PHE A 67 -26.13 20.81 5.99
C PHE A 67 -27.31 20.47 6.89
N LEU A 68 -27.22 19.44 7.73
CA LEU A 68 -28.26 19.09 8.71
C LEU A 68 -28.40 20.17 9.79
N ALA A 69 -27.29 20.72 10.28
CA ALA A 69 -27.30 21.87 11.19
C ALA A 69 -27.98 23.08 10.55
N LEU A 70 -27.62 23.40 9.31
CA LEU A 70 -28.24 24.50 8.56
C LEU A 70 -29.72 24.23 8.28
N SER A 71 -30.10 23.00 7.92
CA SER A 71 -31.50 22.59 7.73
C SER A 71 -32.35 22.83 8.98
N ARG A 72 -31.79 22.55 10.17
CA ARG A 72 -32.47 22.86 11.45
C ARG A 72 -32.62 24.37 11.69
N GLU A 73 -31.67 25.18 11.23
CA GLU A 73 -31.72 26.64 11.37
C GLU A 73 -32.72 27.30 10.42
N VAL A 74 -32.72 26.92 9.13
CA VAL A 74 -33.50 27.61 8.08
C VAL A 74 -34.71 26.81 7.56
N GLY A 75 -34.95 25.62 8.11
CA GLY A 75 -36.09 24.77 7.81
C GLY A 75 -36.14 24.33 6.35
N LEU A 76 -37.31 24.48 5.72
CA LEU A 76 -37.60 24.01 4.35
C LEU A 76 -36.69 24.60 3.27
N GLN A 77 -35.91 25.64 3.58
CA GLN A 77 -34.93 26.21 2.66
C GLN A 77 -33.73 25.29 2.42
N VAL A 78 -33.36 24.43 3.36
CA VAL A 78 -32.24 23.49 3.18
C VAL A 78 -32.74 22.12 3.55
N GLN A 79 -32.81 21.23 2.56
CA GLN A 79 -33.27 19.86 2.76
C GLN A 79 -32.22 18.89 2.25
N ILE A 80 -31.98 17.82 3.00
CA ILE A 80 -31.00 16.80 2.64
C ILE A 80 -31.55 15.40 2.91
N ARG A 81 -31.33 14.51 1.95
CA ARG A 81 -31.73 13.11 1.96
C ARG A 81 -30.53 12.24 1.57
N GLN A 82 -30.55 10.97 1.97
CA GLN A 82 -29.54 10.00 1.56
C GLN A 82 -30.15 8.92 0.67
N CYS A 83 -29.34 8.39 -0.24
CA CYS A 83 -29.69 7.27 -1.12
C CYS A 83 -28.47 6.34 -1.29
N ASP A 84 -28.61 5.10 -0.81
CA ASP A 84 -27.56 4.07 -0.78
C ASP A 84 -26.98 3.72 -2.17
N VAL A 85 -27.79 3.87 -3.21
CA VAL A 85 -27.45 3.50 -4.60
C VAL A 85 -27.15 4.71 -5.48
N LEU A 86 -27.12 5.92 -4.92
CA LEU A 86 -26.83 7.12 -5.68
C LEU A 86 -25.37 7.13 -6.13
N HIS A 87 -25.17 7.21 -7.45
CA HIS A 87 -23.87 7.50 -8.07
C HIS A 87 -23.94 8.65 -9.10
N ALA A 88 -25.02 9.43 -9.08
CA ALA A 88 -25.20 10.58 -9.96
C ALA A 88 -24.28 11.76 -9.56
N LYS A 89 -24.01 12.66 -10.51
CA LYS A 89 -23.39 13.97 -10.27
C LYS A 89 -24.11 15.05 -11.07
N VAL A 90 -25.26 15.47 -10.54
CA VAL A 90 -26.19 16.38 -11.23
C VAL A 90 -26.52 17.56 -10.32
N VAL A 91 -26.47 18.77 -10.88
CA VAL A 91 -26.87 20.01 -10.24
C VAL A 91 -27.86 20.72 -11.15
N ILE A 92 -29.06 20.99 -10.66
CA ILE A 92 -30.17 21.53 -11.43
C ILE A 92 -30.61 22.85 -10.79
N GLY A 93 -30.70 23.90 -11.59
CA GLY A 93 -31.43 25.11 -11.25
C GLY A 93 -32.63 25.29 -12.17
N LYS A 94 -33.33 26.41 -12.02
CA LYS A 94 -34.54 26.70 -12.79
C LYS A 94 -34.27 26.92 -14.28
N THR A 95 -33.13 27.53 -14.63
CA THR A 95 -32.81 27.93 -16.01
C THR A 95 -31.61 27.22 -16.60
N GLN A 96 -30.85 26.48 -15.78
CA GLN A 96 -29.70 25.73 -16.24
C GLN A 96 -29.37 24.54 -15.33
N ALA A 97 -28.66 23.56 -15.87
CA ALA A 97 -28.19 22.38 -15.13
C ALA A 97 -26.78 21.98 -15.58
N VAL A 98 -26.05 21.31 -14.69
CA VAL A 98 -24.78 20.64 -14.99
C VAL A 98 -24.92 19.17 -14.63
N ILE A 99 -24.55 18.31 -15.57
CA ILE A 99 -24.37 16.87 -15.37
C ILE A 99 -22.97 16.49 -15.83
N GLY A 100 -22.29 15.63 -15.08
CA GLY A 100 -20.95 15.21 -15.46
C GLY A 100 -20.37 14.11 -14.60
N SER A 101 -19.05 13.98 -14.64
CA SER A 101 -18.28 12.98 -13.89
C SER A 101 -17.89 13.45 -12.48
N ALA A 102 -17.83 14.76 -12.24
CA ALA A 102 -17.27 15.32 -11.02
C ALA A 102 -18.20 15.21 -9.81
N ASN A 103 -17.72 14.57 -8.74
CA ASN A 103 -18.33 14.70 -7.41
C ASN A 103 -17.96 16.06 -6.77
N ILE A 104 -18.75 16.54 -5.80
CA ILE A 104 -18.45 17.81 -5.11
C ILE A 104 -17.43 17.53 -4.00
N SER A 105 -16.17 17.30 -4.37
CA SER A 105 -15.10 16.92 -3.44
C SER A 105 -13.77 17.58 -3.80
N ALA A 106 -12.81 17.60 -2.86
CA ALA A 106 -11.47 18.13 -3.08
C ALA A 106 -10.83 17.50 -4.32
N ASN A 107 -10.89 16.17 -4.45
CA ASN A 107 -10.33 15.47 -5.59
C ASN A 107 -10.98 15.90 -6.93
N GLY A 108 -12.31 16.00 -6.98
CA GLY A 108 -13.05 16.27 -8.23
C GLY A 108 -13.10 17.75 -8.63
N LEU A 109 -13.09 18.69 -7.68
CA LEU A 109 -13.28 20.12 -7.95
C LEU A 109 -12.18 21.03 -7.36
N GLY A 110 -11.18 20.48 -6.67
CA GLY A 110 -10.12 21.24 -6.04
C GLY A 110 -10.61 22.16 -4.91
N LEU A 111 -11.50 21.68 -4.05
CA LEU A 111 -12.22 22.53 -3.09
C LEU A 111 -11.32 23.27 -2.05
N GLU A 112 -10.06 22.88 -1.91
CA GLU A 112 -9.09 23.49 -0.99
C GLU A 112 -8.20 24.52 -1.72
N ASP A 113 -7.70 24.21 -2.92
CA ASP A 113 -7.01 25.13 -3.85
C ASP A 113 -7.41 24.86 -5.32
N GLU A 114 -7.47 25.85 -6.21
CA GLU A 114 -7.84 25.62 -7.63
C GLU A 114 -6.91 24.63 -8.35
N ASP A 115 -5.64 24.56 -7.95
CA ASP A 115 -4.65 23.60 -8.43
C ASP A 115 -4.71 22.23 -7.71
N SER A 116 -5.61 22.06 -6.75
CA SER A 116 -5.83 20.79 -6.02
C SER A 116 -6.88 19.87 -6.67
N ALA A 117 -7.45 20.25 -7.82
CA ALA A 117 -8.30 19.37 -8.60
C ALA A 117 -7.42 18.33 -9.32
N HIS A 118 -7.54 17.06 -8.93
CA HIS A 118 -6.62 16.01 -9.38
C HIS A 118 -7.18 15.12 -10.50
N TRP A 119 -8.46 15.30 -10.87
CA TRP A 119 -9.13 14.53 -11.92
C TRP A 119 -9.50 15.40 -13.13
N LEU A 120 -9.32 14.85 -14.33
CA LEU A 120 -9.85 15.43 -15.56
C LEU A 120 -11.35 15.16 -15.65
N GLU A 121 -12.15 16.12 -15.22
CA GLU A 121 -13.61 15.99 -15.21
C GLU A 121 -14.24 16.46 -16.52
N ALA A 122 -15.34 15.84 -16.93
CA ALA A 122 -16.11 16.27 -18.08
C ALA A 122 -17.59 16.41 -17.73
N GLY A 123 -18.28 17.30 -18.42
CA GLY A 123 -19.71 17.51 -18.20
C GLY A 123 -20.42 18.11 -19.37
N VAL A 124 -21.71 18.36 -19.17
CA VAL A 124 -22.56 19.09 -20.10
C VAL A 124 -23.30 20.16 -19.31
N HIS A 125 -23.23 21.40 -19.82
CA HIS A 125 -24.04 22.51 -19.35
C HIS A 125 -25.31 22.53 -20.18
N ILE A 126 -26.47 22.47 -19.53
CA ILE A 126 -27.78 22.35 -20.17
C ILE A 126 -28.58 23.61 -19.88
N ARG A 127 -29.13 24.25 -20.91
CA ARG A 127 -30.07 25.38 -20.80
C ARG A 127 -31.37 25.16 -21.58
N GLU A 128 -31.50 24.02 -22.24
CA GLU A 128 -32.68 23.68 -23.03
C GLU A 128 -33.85 23.35 -22.12
N ARG A 129 -34.97 24.07 -22.26
CA ARG A 129 -36.10 24.00 -21.31
C ARG A 129 -36.70 22.59 -21.21
N SER A 130 -36.89 21.92 -22.34
CA SER A 130 -37.44 20.56 -22.38
C SER A 130 -36.54 19.55 -21.66
N GLU A 131 -35.21 19.67 -21.78
CA GLU A 131 -34.27 18.83 -21.06
C GLU A 131 -34.23 19.16 -19.57
N LEU A 132 -34.28 20.45 -19.21
CA LEU A 132 -34.39 20.86 -17.81
C LEU A 132 -35.67 20.32 -17.15
N ASP A 133 -36.82 20.34 -17.84
CA ASP A 133 -38.07 19.79 -17.34
C ASP A 133 -37.97 18.27 -17.11
N LYS A 134 -37.27 17.53 -17.99
CA LYS A 134 -36.99 16.09 -17.79
C LYS A 134 -36.06 15.83 -16.61
N MET A 135 -34.98 16.60 -16.48
CA MET A 135 -34.04 16.48 -15.36
C MET A 135 -34.72 16.79 -14.03
N GLN A 136 -35.56 17.82 -14.01
CA GLN A 136 -36.36 18.20 -12.85
C GLN A 136 -37.34 17.08 -12.47
N ALA A 137 -38.09 16.53 -13.44
CA ALA A 137 -39.00 15.42 -13.20
C ALA A 137 -38.27 14.17 -12.69
N TRP A 138 -37.09 13.86 -13.21
CA TRP A 138 -36.24 12.79 -12.71
C TRP A 138 -35.80 13.04 -11.25
N PHE A 139 -35.34 14.26 -10.93
CA PHE A 139 -34.95 14.61 -9.58
C PHE A 139 -36.13 14.50 -8.61
N ASP A 140 -37.31 15.01 -8.99
CA ASP A 140 -38.51 14.95 -8.16
C ASP A 140 -39.00 13.51 -7.93
N SER A 141 -38.90 12.66 -8.95
CA SER A 141 -39.17 11.23 -8.83
C SER A 141 -38.18 10.55 -7.90
N LEU A 142 -36.88 10.85 -8.01
CA LEU A 142 -35.86 10.30 -7.12
C LEU A 142 -36.06 10.80 -5.68
N TRP A 143 -36.30 12.09 -5.50
CA TRP A 143 -36.53 12.74 -4.22
C TRP A 143 -37.71 12.13 -3.48
N SER A 144 -38.80 11.83 -4.19
CA SER A 144 -40.01 11.22 -3.64
C SER A 144 -39.95 9.70 -3.53
N SER A 145 -38.88 9.07 -4.03
CA SER A 145 -38.74 7.61 -4.02
C SER A 145 -38.40 7.06 -2.63
N ALA A 146 -38.69 5.78 -2.41
CA ALA A 146 -38.27 5.07 -1.20
C ALA A 146 -36.75 4.98 -1.03
N HIS A 147 -35.97 5.19 -2.11
CA HIS A 147 -34.52 5.18 -2.06
C HIS A 147 -33.93 6.48 -1.48
N ALA A 148 -34.61 7.62 -1.64
CA ALA A 148 -34.17 8.90 -1.09
C ALA A 148 -34.88 9.18 0.23
N ARG A 149 -34.27 8.71 1.33
CA ARG A 149 -34.84 8.79 2.67
C ARG A 149 -34.23 9.91 3.50
N ALA A 150 -34.93 10.29 4.57
CA ALA A 150 -34.37 11.19 5.58
C ALA A 150 -33.09 10.60 6.19
N ILE A 151 -32.22 11.48 6.65
CA ILE A 151 -30.96 11.11 7.31
C ILE A 151 -31.21 11.03 8.81
N GLU A 152 -30.90 9.88 9.40
CA GLU A 152 -30.95 9.63 10.83
C GLU A 152 -29.55 9.76 11.45
N ASP A 153 -29.48 9.95 12.77
CA ASP A 153 -28.18 10.05 13.47
C ASP A 153 -27.33 8.77 13.30
N THR A 154 -27.99 7.61 13.21
CA THR A 154 -27.36 6.32 12.92
C THR A 154 -26.70 6.28 11.54
N ASP A 155 -27.24 7.00 10.54
CA ASP A 155 -26.63 7.09 9.22
C ASP A 155 -25.34 7.89 9.26
N ILE A 156 -25.30 8.97 10.04
CA ILE A 156 -24.10 9.79 10.21
C ILE A 156 -23.02 8.98 10.93
N GLN A 157 -23.38 8.24 11.98
CA GLN A 157 -22.44 7.35 12.68
C GLN A 157 -21.90 6.25 11.74
N ALA A 158 -22.77 5.59 10.99
CA ALA A 158 -22.36 4.58 10.01
C ALA A 158 -21.49 5.17 8.90
N ALA A 159 -21.80 6.38 8.45
CA ALA A 159 -21.01 7.12 7.47
C ALA A 159 -19.64 7.51 8.03
N GLN A 160 -19.54 7.90 9.31
CA GLN A 160 -18.27 8.17 9.98
C GLN A 160 -17.39 6.93 10.01
N ILE A 161 -17.95 5.78 10.40
CA ILE A 161 -17.24 4.50 10.36
C ILE A 161 -16.80 4.18 8.92
N ALA A 162 -17.69 4.29 7.92
CA ALA A 162 -17.35 4.00 6.53
C ALA A 162 -16.30 4.97 5.94
N TRP A 163 -16.40 6.25 6.29
CA TRP A 163 -15.51 7.32 5.87
C TRP A 163 -14.10 7.15 6.45
N GLU A 164 -14.01 6.87 7.75
CA GLU A 164 -12.76 6.56 8.46
C GLU A 164 -12.18 5.26 7.93
N ARG A 165 -12.99 4.20 7.82
CA ARG A 165 -12.56 2.93 7.25
C ARG A 165 -11.89 3.16 5.90
N ASN A 166 -12.45 3.98 5.01
CA ASN A 166 -11.90 4.27 3.67
C ASN A 166 -10.67 5.21 3.67
N ARG A 167 -10.25 5.72 4.83
CA ARG A 167 -9.11 6.62 4.99
C ARG A 167 -8.06 6.10 5.97
N GLN A 168 -8.36 5.04 6.72
CA GLN A 168 -7.40 4.42 7.61
C GLN A 168 -6.26 3.82 6.77
N PRO A 169 -5.00 4.06 7.16
CA PRO A 169 -3.87 3.37 6.57
C PRO A 169 -4.07 1.85 6.68
N PRO A 170 -3.45 1.06 5.80
CA PRO A 170 -3.44 -0.38 5.93
C PRO A 170 -2.92 -0.75 7.32
N THR A 171 -3.75 -1.45 8.11
CA THR A 171 -3.29 -1.94 9.40
C THR A 171 -2.43 -3.17 9.19
N PRO A 172 -1.26 -3.28 9.83
CA PRO A 172 -0.52 -4.52 9.91
C PRO A 172 -1.43 -5.65 10.45
N ALA A 173 -1.21 -6.87 9.97
CA ALA A 173 -1.90 -8.07 10.44
C ALA A 173 -1.52 -8.45 11.88
N THR A 174 -0.49 -7.80 12.44
CA THR A 174 0.03 -8.02 13.79
C THR A 174 -0.44 -6.93 14.76
N VAL A 175 -0.62 -7.30 16.03
CA VAL A 175 -0.98 -6.37 17.13
C VAL A 175 0.17 -5.43 17.50
N ILE A 176 1.40 -5.78 17.10
CA ILE A 176 2.61 -4.98 17.32
C ILE A 176 2.90 -4.18 16.06
N THR A 177 3.19 -2.89 16.23
CA THR A 177 3.66 -2.00 15.15
C THR A 177 4.99 -2.51 14.60
N PRO A 178 5.09 -2.82 13.29
CA PRO A 178 6.34 -3.26 12.69
C PRO A 178 7.42 -2.19 12.76
N GLU A 179 8.69 -2.60 12.91
CA GLU A 179 9.84 -1.69 12.88
C GLU A 179 10.09 -1.09 11.48
N PHE A 180 9.66 -1.78 10.42
CA PHE A 180 9.78 -1.38 9.02
C PHE A 180 8.73 -2.10 8.16
N PHE A 181 8.50 -1.65 6.93
CA PHE A 181 7.55 -2.30 6.03
C PHE A 181 8.06 -3.69 5.59
N SER A 182 7.23 -4.72 5.79
CA SER A 182 7.42 -6.05 5.22
C SER A 182 6.10 -6.61 4.73
N PHE A 183 6.09 -7.27 3.56
CA PHE A 183 4.90 -7.97 3.07
C PHE A 183 4.37 -9.04 4.03
N THR A 184 5.21 -9.57 4.93
CA THR A 184 4.78 -10.54 5.96
C THR A 184 3.80 -9.96 6.96
N ASP A 185 3.84 -8.65 7.14
CA ASP A 185 3.07 -7.96 8.17
C ASP A 185 1.74 -7.46 7.61
N PHE A 186 1.44 -7.72 6.33
CA PHE A 186 0.20 -7.31 5.69
C PHE A 186 -0.46 -8.48 4.95
N THR A 187 -1.79 -8.41 4.86
CA THR A 187 -2.53 -9.31 3.98
C THR A 187 -2.77 -8.61 2.64
N ALA A 188 -2.97 -9.38 1.56
CA ALA A 188 -3.42 -8.80 0.30
C ALA A 188 -4.68 -7.94 0.50
N SER A 189 -5.62 -8.36 1.36
CA SER A 189 -6.83 -7.61 1.66
C SER A 189 -6.58 -6.28 2.39
N SER A 190 -5.63 -6.23 3.33
CA SER A 190 -5.29 -4.97 4.00
C SER A 190 -4.57 -4.01 3.04
N LEU A 191 -3.73 -4.54 2.16
CA LEU A 191 -3.05 -3.76 1.13
C LEU A 191 -3.95 -3.30 0.00
N ARG A 192 -5.05 -3.99 -0.35
CA ARG A 192 -6.01 -3.55 -1.41
C ARG A 192 -6.56 -2.14 -1.19
N ARG A 193 -6.47 -1.66 0.04
CA ARG A 193 -6.99 -0.37 0.51
C ARG A 193 -5.90 0.70 0.55
N ALA A 194 -4.64 0.29 0.38
CA ALA A 194 -3.49 1.15 0.26
C ALA A 194 -3.38 1.63 -1.20
N ASN A 195 -3.20 2.92 -1.42
CA ASN A 195 -2.73 3.40 -2.71
C ASN A 195 -1.22 3.17 -2.77
N ALA A 196 -0.79 1.92 -2.88
CA ALA A 196 0.63 1.60 -2.98
C ALA A 196 0.90 0.66 -4.15
N TYR A 197 1.93 0.98 -4.93
CA TYR A 197 2.23 0.32 -6.18
C TYR A 197 3.73 0.00 -6.29
N ALA A 198 4.07 -1.08 -6.97
CA ALA A 198 5.43 -1.36 -7.41
C ALA A 198 5.60 -0.86 -8.85
N LEU A 199 6.69 -0.11 -9.06
CA LEU A 199 7.19 0.35 -10.35
C LEU A 199 8.29 -0.62 -10.79
N LEU A 200 7.94 -1.51 -11.72
CA LEU A 200 8.80 -2.55 -12.25
C LEU A 200 9.45 -2.07 -13.56
N TYR A 201 10.77 -2.15 -13.66
CA TYR A 201 11.46 -1.82 -14.92
C TYR A 201 12.64 -2.74 -15.20
N ARG A 202 12.98 -2.84 -16.49
CA ARG A 202 14.03 -3.70 -17.02
C ARG A 202 15.31 -2.94 -17.35
N GLN A 203 15.19 -1.66 -17.69
CA GLN A 203 16.27 -0.82 -18.19
C GLN A 203 16.38 0.47 -17.38
N ASN A 204 17.60 0.98 -17.20
CA ASN A 204 17.79 2.29 -16.57
C ASN A 204 17.41 3.41 -17.56
N LEU A 205 17.21 4.63 -17.04
CA LEU A 205 17.00 5.82 -17.86
C LEU A 205 18.04 5.95 -18.98
N SER A 206 17.56 6.35 -20.16
CA SER A 206 18.40 6.71 -21.29
C SER A 206 19.31 7.90 -20.96
N PRO A 207 20.42 8.10 -21.70
CA PRO A 207 21.27 9.28 -21.51
C PRO A 207 20.51 10.61 -21.66
N ALA A 208 19.57 10.69 -22.60
CA ALA A 208 18.72 11.86 -22.81
C ALA A 208 17.82 12.12 -21.59
N ALA A 209 17.11 11.10 -21.11
CA ALA A 209 16.26 11.23 -19.93
C ALA A 209 17.06 11.56 -18.66
N GLN A 210 18.27 11.00 -18.50
CA GLN A 210 19.18 11.37 -17.40
C GLN A 210 19.63 12.83 -17.48
N ALA A 211 19.90 13.35 -18.69
CA ALA A 211 20.25 14.75 -18.88
C ALA A 211 19.06 15.66 -18.53
N THR A 212 17.85 15.34 -19.00
CA THR A 212 16.62 16.06 -18.65
C THR A 212 16.37 16.07 -17.13
N LEU A 213 16.48 14.91 -16.46
CA LEU A 213 16.31 14.82 -15.01
C LEU A 213 17.32 15.69 -14.25
N LYS A 214 18.59 15.71 -14.68
CA LYS A 214 19.63 16.57 -14.07
C LYS A 214 19.31 18.05 -14.24
N THR A 215 18.81 18.46 -15.41
CA THR A 215 18.40 19.84 -15.68
C THR A 215 17.26 20.25 -14.74
N ILE A 216 16.22 19.42 -14.63
CA ILE A 216 15.09 19.67 -13.72
C ILE A 216 15.57 19.77 -12.28
N GLN A 217 16.40 18.84 -11.83
CA GLN A 217 16.94 18.85 -10.47
C GLN A 217 17.76 20.11 -10.18
N ALA A 218 18.57 20.60 -11.12
CA ALA A 218 19.30 21.86 -10.98
C ALA A 218 18.35 23.07 -10.94
N GLN A 219 17.31 23.07 -11.78
CA GLN A 219 16.30 24.14 -11.83
C GLN A 219 15.40 24.18 -10.61
N SER A 220 15.12 23.06 -9.93
CA SER A 220 14.33 23.04 -8.69
C SER A 220 15.10 23.55 -7.47
N ILE A 221 16.43 23.47 -7.48
CA ILE A 221 17.30 23.94 -6.38
C ILE A 221 17.46 25.48 -6.41
N ALA A 222 17.37 26.10 -7.58
CA ALA A 222 17.55 27.55 -7.78
C ALA A 222 16.40 28.50 -7.34
N PRO A 223 15.08 28.14 -7.27
CA PRO A 223 14.00 29.14 -7.10
C PRO A 223 13.36 29.19 -5.70
N LEU A 224 13.60 28.23 -4.79
CA LEU A 224 12.90 28.14 -3.50
C LEU A 224 13.87 28.27 -2.32
N HIS A 225 13.87 29.43 -1.66
CA HIS A 225 14.67 29.82 -0.49
C HIS A 225 14.33 29.08 0.82
N VAL A 226 14.07 27.77 0.79
CA VAL A 226 13.99 26.95 2.01
C VAL A 226 14.71 25.62 1.75
N VAL A 227 15.97 25.56 2.15
CA VAL A 227 16.79 24.35 2.07
C VAL A 227 16.33 23.36 3.13
N GLN A 228 15.77 22.24 2.71
CA GLN A 228 16.06 20.95 3.33
C GLN A 228 16.72 20.06 2.27
N THR A 229 18.06 19.97 2.39
CA THR A 229 18.97 18.93 1.86
C THR A 229 18.79 18.49 0.41
N SER A 230 19.83 18.64 -0.42
CA SER A 230 19.98 18.10 -1.80
C SER A 230 19.18 16.82 -2.12
N ILE A 231 17.89 16.95 -2.45
CA ILE A 231 17.04 15.81 -2.76
C ILE A 231 17.44 15.30 -4.14
N LYS A 232 17.78 14.01 -4.22
CA LYS A 232 18.06 13.35 -5.50
C LYS A 232 16.76 12.84 -6.09
N LEU A 233 16.16 13.63 -6.98
CA LEU A 233 14.94 13.26 -7.70
C LEU A 233 15.12 11.95 -8.48
N TRP A 234 14.04 11.20 -8.62
CA TRP A 234 13.94 10.03 -9.47
C TRP A 234 13.14 10.37 -10.72
N GLY A 235 13.42 9.65 -11.81
CA GLY A 235 12.78 9.88 -13.10
C GLY A 235 12.27 8.57 -13.70
N TYR A 236 11.09 8.64 -14.31
CA TYR A 236 10.38 7.52 -14.90
C TYR A 236 10.10 7.83 -16.38
N GLU A 237 10.92 7.27 -17.27
CA GLU A 237 10.91 7.53 -18.72
C GLU A 237 9.86 6.67 -19.46
N ASN A 238 9.00 7.31 -20.24
CA ASN A 238 7.96 6.69 -21.08
C ASN A 238 7.05 5.71 -20.33
N TRP A 239 6.73 6.01 -19.07
CA TRP A 239 5.84 5.17 -18.30
C TRP A 239 4.39 5.30 -18.79
N PRO A 240 3.59 4.23 -18.69
CA PRO A 240 2.14 4.35 -18.84
C PRO A 240 1.59 5.31 -17.79
N ASP A 241 0.34 5.74 -17.97
CA ASP A 241 -0.31 6.59 -16.98
C ASP A 241 -0.31 5.93 -15.59
N PHE A 242 0.16 6.69 -14.61
CA PHE A 242 0.21 6.25 -13.23
C PHE A 242 -1.19 6.22 -12.62
N PRO A 243 -1.42 5.41 -11.58
CA PRO A 243 -2.60 5.52 -10.74
C PRO A 243 -2.80 6.96 -10.31
N SER A 244 -3.97 7.50 -10.59
CA SER A 244 -4.33 8.92 -10.50
C SER A 244 -4.57 9.43 -9.06
N ASP A 245 -4.19 8.65 -8.04
CA ASP A 245 -4.26 9.08 -6.65
C ASP A 245 -2.93 9.75 -6.24
N ILE A 246 -2.97 11.02 -5.87
CA ILE A 246 -1.79 11.79 -5.43
C ILE A 246 -1.18 11.29 -4.11
N ARG A 247 -1.94 10.52 -3.32
CA ARG A 247 -1.43 9.84 -2.13
C ARG A 247 -0.84 8.47 -2.46
N ALA A 248 -0.75 8.12 -3.75
CA ALA A 248 -0.11 6.89 -4.15
C ALA A 248 1.37 6.91 -3.77
N GLU A 249 1.78 5.88 -3.06
CA GLU A 249 3.18 5.59 -2.79
C GLU A 249 3.66 4.50 -3.74
N TYR A 250 4.89 4.66 -4.18
CA TYR A 250 5.49 3.80 -5.19
C TYR A 250 6.74 3.15 -4.64
N VAL A 251 7.01 1.92 -5.05
CA VAL A 251 8.26 1.21 -4.74
C VAL A 251 9.02 0.98 -6.03
N ASP A 252 10.25 1.46 -6.10
CA ASP A 252 11.12 1.35 -7.26
C ASP A 252 11.82 -0.02 -7.28
N ILE A 253 11.54 -0.82 -8.32
CA ILE A 253 12.01 -2.20 -8.43
C ILE A 253 12.56 -2.47 -9.83
N ARG A 254 13.84 -2.78 -9.90
CA ARG A 254 14.47 -3.25 -11.13
C ARG A 254 14.50 -4.77 -11.20
N TRP A 255 13.99 -5.31 -12.30
CA TRP A 255 14.18 -6.70 -12.69
C TRP A 255 15.25 -6.80 -13.78
N GLY A 256 16.47 -7.13 -13.37
CA GLY A 256 17.64 -7.20 -14.24
C GLY A 256 17.92 -8.61 -14.78
N LEU A 257 19.02 -8.71 -15.54
CA LEU A 257 19.50 -9.97 -16.13
C LEU A 257 19.71 -11.07 -15.07
N ARG A 258 19.56 -12.34 -15.47
CA ARG A 258 19.70 -13.53 -14.61
C ARG A 258 18.77 -13.54 -13.39
N ASN A 259 17.55 -13.00 -13.53
CA ASN A 259 16.57 -12.87 -12.44
C ASN A 259 17.10 -12.08 -11.23
N GLY A 260 17.96 -11.09 -11.48
CA GLY A 260 18.36 -10.15 -10.43
C GLY A 260 17.21 -9.21 -10.09
N VAL A 261 16.79 -9.17 -8.82
CA VAL A 261 15.81 -8.22 -8.32
C VAL A 261 16.52 -7.22 -7.43
N ARG A 262 16.32 -5.93 -7.67
CA ARG A 262 16.81 -4.85 -6.81
C ARG A 262 15.68 -3.89 -6.50
N VAL A 263 15.42 -3.69 -5.21
CA VAL A 263 14.49 -2.70 -4.69
C VAL A 263 15.33 -1.49 -4.28
N PHE A 264 14.98 -0.29 -4.76
CA PHE A 264 15.76 0.93 -4.48
C PHE A 264 15.17 1.78 -3.36
N GLY A 265 13.86 1.68 -3.12
CA GLY A 265 13.18 2.42 -2.05
C GLY A 265 11.78 2.85 -2.47
N ALA A 266 11.16 3.67 -1.62
CA ALA A 266 9.85 4.23 -1.86
C ALA A 266 9.94 5.65 -2.44
N CYS A 267 8.94 6.07 -3.21
CA CYS A 267 8.84 7.41 -3.76
C CYS A 267 7.39 7.86 -3.94
N ARG A 268 7.19 9.16 -4.11
CA ARG A 268 5.91 9.78 -4.50
C ARG A 268 6.12 10.60 -5.77
N LEU A 269 5.18 10.51 -6.71
CA LEU A 269 5.21 11.32 -7.93
C LEU A 269 4.93 12.79 -7.58
N LEU A 270 5.60 13.70 -8.27
CA LEU A 270 5.40 15.15 -8.10
C LEU A 270 4.30 15.71 -9.01
N GLY A 271 3.69 14.88 -9.85
CA GLY A 271 2.74 15.33 -10.89
C GLY A 271 3.38 16.16 -12.00
N GLN A 272 4.72 16.21 -12.04
CA GLN A 272 5.49 16.90 -13.07
C GLN A 272 5.90 15.88 -14.14
N ARG A 273 5.57 16.20 -15.40
CA ARG A 273 5.96 15.44 -16.59
C ARG A 273 6.72 16.36 -17.54
N ALA A 274 7.94 15.96 -17.90
CA ALA A 274 8.78 16.68 -18.84
C ALA A 274 8.86 15.94 -20.18
N GLU A 275 9.12 16.68 -21.24
CA GLU A 275 9.42 16.12 -22.56
C GLU A 275 10.92 15.76 -22.65
N VAL A 276 11.22 14.61 -23.25
CA VAL A 276 12.58 14.15 -23.53
C VAL A 276 12.76 14.11 -25.04
N GLN A 277 13.76 14.83 -25.54
CA GLN A 277 14.11 14.77 -26.95
C GLN A 277 15.26 13.77 -27.15
N TYR A 278 15.05 12.80 -28.05
CA TYR A 278 16.05 11.80 -28.41
C TYR A 278 16.88 12.22 -29.63
N ASP A 279 18.03 11.56 -29.82
CA ASP A 279 18.97 11.86 -30.92
C ASP A 279 18.35 11.67 -32.32
N ASP A 280 17.35 10.78 -32.43
CA ASP A 280 16.57 10.53 -33.65
C ASP A 280 15.41 11.52 -33.84
N SER A 281 15.34 12.56 -33.02
CA SER A 281 14.26 13.55 -32.97
C SER A 281 12.90 12.99 -32.50
N ALA A 282 12.83 11.74 -32.04
CA ALA A 282 11.65 11.26 -31.35
C ALA A 282 11.47 11.99 -30.01
N LEU A 283 10.21 12.13 -29.59
CA LEU A 283 9.85 12.71 -28.30
C LEU A 283 9.38 11.61 -27.35
N GLY A 284 9.88 11.66 -26.12
CA GLY A 284 9.47 10.84 -25.00
C GLY A 284 9.00 11.68 -23.83
N THR A 285 8.60 11.00 -22.76
CA THR A 285 8.15 11.64 -21.52
C THR A 285 8.99 11.21 -20.34
N LEU A 286 9.10 12.08 -19.34
CA LEU A 286 9.78 11.81 -18.09
C LEU A 286 8.94 12.31 -16.92
N ASP A 287 8.42 11.37 -16.13
CA ASP A 287 7.71 11.68 -14.89
C ASP A 287 8.70 11.79 -13.72
N ILE A 288 8.48 12.79 -12.86
CA ILE A 288 9.40 13.13 -11.77
C ILE A 288 8.83 12.66 -10.43
N ALA A 289 9.69 12.00 -9.65
CA ALA A 289 9.35 11.51 -8.32
C ALA A 289 10.32 11.98 -7.25
N ASN A 290 9.78 12.15 -6.05
CA ASN A 290 10.53 12.40 -4.83
C ASN A 290 10.72 11.08 -4.06
N PRO A 291 11.96 10.64 -3.79
CA PRO A 291 12.21 9.51 -2.91
C PRO A 291 11.76 9.82 -1.48
N VAL A 292 11.25 8.82 -0.80
CA VAL A 292 10.81 8.92 0.60
C VAL A 292 11.38 7.77 1.43
N GLU A 293 11.56 8.00 2.73
CA GLU A 293 12.14 7.02 3.66
C GLU A 293 11.12 6.02 4.22
N THR A 294 9.83 6.24 3.94
CA THR A 294 8.73 5.42 4.44
C THR A 294 7.90 4.85 3.31
N LEU A 295 7.28 3.70 3.57
CA LEU A 295 6.24 3.10 2.75
C LEU A 295 5.07 2.73 3.66
N LEU A 296 3.89 3.30 3.39
CA LEU A 296 2.69 3.15 4.22
C LEU A 296 2.94 3.53 5.68
N ASP A 297 3.60 4.67 5.88
CA ASP A 297 4.01 5.23 7.16
C ASP A 297 4.97 4.36 8.00
N LEU A 298 5.46 3.24 7.43
CA LEU A 298 6.49 2.42 8.05
C LEU A 298 7.87 2.72 7.45
N PRO A 299 8.95 2.67 8.24
CA PRO A 299 10.31 2.80 7.71
C PRO A 299 10.59 1.84 6.55
N PHE A 300 11.23 2.33 5.49
CA PHE A 300 11.57 1.55 4.29
C PHE A 300 13.02 1.76 3.83
N GLY A 301 13.94 1.62 4.78
CA GLY A 301 15.38 1.69 4.54
C GLY A 301 15.98 0.41 3.95
N ASN A 302 17.33 0.37 3.88
CA ASN A 302 18.10 -0.71 3.23
C ASN A 302 17.69 -2.12 3.64
N GLN A 303 17.38 -2.35 4.92
CA GLN A 303 16.97 -3.67 5.42
C GLN A 303 15.63 -4.12 4.81
N ALA A 304 14.64 -3.24 4.76
CA ALA A 304 13.33 -3.54 4.18
C ALA A 304 13.44 -3.78 2.66
N GLN A 305 14.28 -3.00 1.98
CA GLN A 305 14.56 -3.14 0.56
C GLN A 305 15.23 -4.49 0.23
N GLU A 306 16.22 -4.90 1.01
CA GLU A 306 16.91 -6.19 0.84
C GLU A 306 15.95 -7.36 1.05
N LEU A 307 15.16 -7.33 2.12
CA LEU A 307 14.18 -8.37 2.42
C LEU A 307 13.09 -8.45 1.33
N MET A 308 12.58 -7.31 0.88
CA MET A 308 11.63 -7.25 -0.23
C MET A 308 12.23 -7.86 -1.51
N GLY A 309 13.49 -7.54 -1.84
CA GLY A 309 14.18 -8.13 -2.97
C GLY A 309 14.30 -9.65 -2.87
N VAL A 310 14.61 -10.18 -1.68
CA VAL A 310 14.71 -11.62 -1.42
C VAL A 310 13.36 -12.32 -1.64
N VAL A 311 12.26 -11.79 -1.11
CA VAL A 311 10.93 -12.43 -1.24
C VAL A 311 10.37 -12.33 -2.66
N LEU A 312 10.67 -11.26 -3.39
CA LEU A 312 10.21 -11.09 -4.78
C LEU A 312 10.98 -11.96 -5.77
N LYS A 313 12.27 -12.20 -5.54
CA LYS A 313 13.14 -12.95 -6.47
C LYS A 313 12.56 -14.26 -7.00
N PRO A 314 12.01 -15.18 -6.18
CA PRO A 314 11.45 -16.45 -6.68
C PRO A 314 10.20 -16.28 -7.55
N CYS A 315 9.45 -15.18 -7.41
CA CYS A 315 8.17 -14.98 -8.10
C CYS A 315 8.14 -13.72 -8.99
N ILE A 316 9.28 -13.04 -9.21
CA ILE A 316 9.33 -11.75 -9.90
C ILE A 316 8.76 -11.82 -11.32
N GLU A 317 8.92 -12.95 -12.01
CA GLU A 317 8.32 -13.14 -13.33
C GLU A 317 6.78 -13.15 -13.27
N LYS A 318 6.19 -13.77 -12.23
CA LYS A 318 4.73 -13.73 -12.02
C LYS A 318 4.26 -12.32 -11.70
N VAL A 319 5.00 -11.61 -10.84
CA VAL A 319 4.75 -10.22 -10.49
C VAL A 319 4.81 -9.32 -11.73
N TRP A 320 5.81 -9.52 -12.60
CA TRP A 320 5.92 -8.81 -13.87
C TRP A 320 4.72 -9.06 -14.78
N LYS A 321 4.33 -10.32 -14.99
CA LYS A 321 3.21 -10.68 -15.88
C LYS A 321 1.86 -10.13 -15.40
N ALA A 322 1.69 -9.94 -14.09
CA ALA A 322 0.48 -9.38 -13.50
C ALA A 322 0.43 -7.84 -13.54
N GLY A 323 1.55 -7.16 -13.83
CA GLY A 323 1.60 -5.71 -13.92
C GLY A 323 1.09 -5.16 -15.26
N ASN A 324 0.50 -3.97 -15.22
CA ASN A 324 0.05 -3.23 -16.38
C ASN A 324 1.19 -2.39 -16.96
N GLY A 325 1.36 -2.40 -18.28
CA GLY A 325 2.43 -1.70 -18.98
C GLY A 325 2.90 -2.50 -20.19
N ASP A 326 4.16 -2.33 -20.56
CA ASP A 326 4.75 -2.96 -21.73
C ASP A 326 5.88 -3.94 -21.36
N ASP A 327 6.74 -4.26 -22.32
CA ASP A 327 7.85 -5.20 -22.14
C ASP A 327 9.07 -4.60 -21.42
N SER A 328 9.04 -3.30 -21.14
CA SER A 328 10.13 -2.52 -20.55
C SER A 328 9.81 -1.97 -19.17
N VAL A 329 8.56 -1.56 -18.93
CA VAL A 329 8.07 -0.97 -17.68
C VAL A 329 6.66 -1.45 -17.33
N ARG A 330 6.39 -1.69 -16.05
CA ARG A 330 5.09 -2.12 -15.55
C ARG A 330 4.76 -1.56 -14.17
N VAL A 331 3.49 -1.29 -13.95
CA VAL A 331 2.92 -0.87 -12.67
C VAL A 331 2.03 -1.99 -12.13
N ILE A 332 2.21 -2.35 -10.86
CA ILE A 332 1.35 -3.34 -10.18
C ILE A 332 1.01 -2.87 -8.77
N HIS A 333 -0.23 -3.11 -8.36
CA HIS A 333 -0.69 -2.79 -7.01
C HIS A 333 -0.02 -3.70 -5.97
N LEU A 334 0.46 -3.17 -4.83
CA LEU A 334 1.15 -3.98 -3.81
C LEU A 334 0.28 -5.11 -3.23
N ALA A 335 -1.04 -4.95 -3.23
CA ALA A 335 -1.97 -6.03 -2.88
C ALA A 335 -1.90 -7.24 -3.82
N GLU A 336 -1.72 -7.03 -5.13
CA GLU A 336 -1.58 -8.13 -6.09
C GLU A 336 -0.18 -8.75 -5.97
N VAL A 337 0.85 -7.94 -5.68
CA VAL A 337 2.18 -8.47 -5.30
C VAL A 337 2.08 -9.37 -4.07
N ALA A 338 1.39 -8.92 -3.02
CA ALA A 338 1.18 -9.70 -1.80
C ALA A 338 0.41 -10.99 -2.06
N LYS A 339 -0.62 -10.97 -2.92
CA LYS A 339 -1.34 -12.17 -3.34
C LYS A 339 -0.41 -13.14 -4.07
N ILE A 340 0.40 -12.67 -5.02
CA ILE A 340 1.36 -13.52 -5.74
C ILE A 340 2.40 -14.12 -4.79
N LEU A 341 2.84 -13.37 -3.78
CA LEU A 341 3.73 -13.86 -2.72
C LEU A 341 3.06 -14.94 -1.87
N GLN A 342 1.77 -14.77 -1.53
CA GLN A 342 0.98 -15.78 -0.82
C GLN A 342 0.81 -17.04 -1.68
N ASP A 343 0.39 -16.91 -2.93
CA ASP A 343 0.22 -18.02 -3.89
C ASP A 343 1.56 -18.73 -4.17
N ALA A 344 2.68 -17.98 -4.18
CA ALA A 344 4.03 -18.53 -4.28
C ALA A 344 4.46 -19.25 -2.99
N GLY A 345 3.91 -18.86 -1.84
CA GLY A 345 4.05 -19.53 -0.55
C GLY A 345 3.10 -20.74 -0.36
N GLU A 346 2.04 -20.86 -1.17
CA GLU A 346 1.08 -21.98 -1.18
C GLU A 346 1.47 -23.14 -2.13
N ALA A 347 2.56 -23.00 -2.91
CA ALA A 347 3.30 -24.16 -3.43
C ALA A 347 4.09 -24.82 -2.27
N PRO A 348 4.33 -26.15 -2.26
CA PRO A 348 4.59 -26.91 -1.02
C PRO A 348 5.78 -26.37 -0.20
N PRO A 349 5.74 -26.54 1.13
CA PRO A 349 6.00 -25.49 2.11
C PRO A 349 7.47 -25.07 2.16
N GLY A 350 7.72 -23.80 1.85
CA GLY A 350 8.94 -23.09 2.20
C GLY A 350 8.73 -22.29 3.50
N ILE A 351 8.70 -22.98 4.63
CA ILE A 351 8.52 -22.41 5.98
C ILE A 351 9.60 -21.35 6.25
N ARG A 352 9.23 -20.18 6.79
CA ARG A 352 10.20 -19.27 7.45
C ARG A 352 10.92 -20.08 8.53
N ARG A 353 12.16 -20.49 8.23
CA ARG A 353 12.94 -21.33 9.12
C ARG A 353 13.32 -20.56 10.38
N ILE A 354 13.17 -21.19 11.54
CA ILE A 354 13.62 -20.64 12.83
C ILE A 354 15.08 -20.20 12.72
N SER A 355 15.40 -19.00 13.25
CA SER A 355 16.75 -18.45 13.27
C SER A 355 17.56 -18.95 14.47
N GLY A 356 18.89 -18.74 14.42
CA GLY A 356 19.76 -19.07 15.55
C GLY A 356 19.41 -18.32 16.84
N LYS A 357 18.99 -17.05 16.75
CA LYS A 357 18.63 -16.23 17.92
C LYS A 357 17.33 -16.71 18.56
N GLU A 358 16.32 -17.02 17.76
CA GLU A 358 15.05 -17.59 18.24
C GLU A 358 15.30 -18.95 18.90
N ALA A 359 16.17 -19.80 18.32
CA ALA A 359 16.55 -21.07 18.93
C ALA A 359 17.20 -20.90 20.32
N VAL A 360 18.05 -19.89 20.51
CA VAL A 360 18.63 -19.57 21.83
C VAL A 360 17.54 -19.22 22.84
N GLN A 361 16.52 -18.44 22.46
CA GLN A 361 15.40 -18.08 23.33
C GLN A 361 14.57 -19.31 23.72
N VAL A 362 14.28 -20.18 22.74
CA VAL A 362 13.58 -21.45 22.98
C VAL A 362 14.34 -22.32 23.97
N LEU A 363 15.65 -22.51 23.78
CA LEU A 363 16.46 -23.32 24.68
C LEU A 363 16.60 -22.72 26.08
N ALA A 364 16.60 -21.38 26.20
CA ALA A 364 16.55 -20.71 27.51
C ALA A 364 15.24 -21.04 28.25
N SER A 365 14.11 -21.18 27.54
CA SER A 365 12.84 -21.63 28.12
C SER A 365 12.85 -23.11 28.55
N LEU A 366 13.78 -23.91 28.04
CA LEU A 366 13.94 -25.35 28.32
C LEU A 366 15.11 -25.63 29.28
N SER A 367 15.46 -24.68 30.16
CA SER A 367 16.63 -24.77 31.06
C SER A 367 16.61 -25.98 32.03
N ALA A 368 15.44 -26.57 32.27
CA ALA A 368 15.30 -27.82 33.02
C ALA A 368 15.80 -29.05 32.24
N GLN A 369 15.73 -29.02 30.91
CA GLN A 369 16.11 -30.14 30.02
C GLN A 369 17.46 -29.93 29.35
N VAL A 370 17.87 -28.68 29.10
CA VAL A 370 19.06 -28.35 28.32
C VAL A 370 19.88 -27.28 29.05
N GLU A 371 21.21 -27.40 28.98
CA GLU A 371 22.14 -26.35 29.43
C GLU A 371 23.10 -25.92 28.34
N LEU A 372 23.52 -24.66 28.39
CA LEU A 372 24.59 -24.15 27.54
C LEU A 372 25.93 -24.63 28.09
N ARG A 373 26.61 -25.51 27.34
CA ARG A 373 27.86 -26.16 27.75
C ARG A 373 29.09 -25.32 27.42
N ALA A 374 29.17 -24.85 26.18
CA ALA A 374 30.36 -24.17 25.67
C ALA A 374 30.02 -23.19 24.55
N ARG A 375 30.83 -22.14 24.43
CA ARG A 375 30.85 -21.22 23.29
C ARG A 375 32.26 -21.23 22.71
N ASP A 376 32.38 -21.18 21.39
CA ASP A 376 33.70 -21.00 20.80
C ASP A 376 34.16 -19.54 20.97
N ASN A 377 35.47 -19.31 20.96
CA ASN A 377 36.06 -17.99 21.20
C ASN A 377 35.63 -16.91 20.18
N LYS A 378 35.11 -17.31 19.02
CA LYS A 378 34.56 -16.39 17.99
C LYS A 378 33.04 -16.27 18.04
N ASP A 379 32.40 -16.87 19.04
CA ASP A 379 30.95 -16.88 19.24
C ASP A 379 30.16 -17.39 18.02
N LYS A 380 30.80 -18.24 17.20
CA LYS A 380 30.27 -18.82 15.96
C LYS A 380 29.50 -20.11 16.24
N PHE A 381 29.89 -20.89 17.23
CA PHE A 381 29.15 -22.08 17.65
C PHE A 381 28.88 -22.06 19.15
N TRP A 382 27.63 -22.30 19.49
CA TRP A 382 27.17 -22.51 20.86
C TRP A 382 26.78 -23.98 20.99
N CYS A 383 27.42 -24.69 21.92
CA CYS A 383 27.13 -26.08 22.22
C CYS A 383 26.26 -26.16 23.47
N TYR A 384 25.17 -26.89 23.33
CA TYR A 384 24.24 -27.23 24.39
C TYR A 384 24.37 -28.71 24.73
N LYS A 385 24.05 -29.04 25.97
CA LYS A 385 24.03 -30.41 26.48
C LYS A 385 22.67 -30.69 27.10
N LEU A 386 22.09 -31.83 26.73
CA LEU A 386 20.86 -32.33 27.33
C LEU A 386 21.14 -32.93 28.71
N LYS A 387 20.29 -32.62 29.68
CA LYS A 387 20.31 -33.15 31.05
C LYS A 387 19.62 -34.52 31.13
N SER A 388 19.81 -35.36 30.10
CA SER A 388 19.37 -36.75 30.08
C SER A 388 20.48 -37.69 30.51
N GLN A 389 20.16 -38.96 30.78
CA GLN A 389 21.16 -39.96 31.17
C GLN A 389 22.27 -40.12 30.13
N LYS A 390 21.95 -39.97 28.85
CA LYS A 390 22.92 -40.10 27.75
C LYS A 390 23.66 -38.80 27.41
N GLY A 391 23.29 -37.67 28.01
CA GLY A 391 24.06 -36.42 27.95
C GLY A 391 24.35 -35.87 26.54
N THR A 392 23.42 -36.05 25.60
CA THR A 392 23.55 -35.64 24.18
C THR A 392 24.02 -34.18 24.04
N GLU A 393 25.01 -33.95 23.19
CA GLU A 393 25.49 -32.62 22.82
C GLU A 393 25.05 -32.24 21.41
N PHE A 394 24.68 -30.97 21.26
CA PHE A 394 24.38 -30.38 19.96
C PHE A 394 24.85 -28.93 19.90
N ALA A 395 25.23 -28.48 18.70
CA ALA A 395 25.72 -27.12 18.49
C ALA A 395 25.19 -26.48 17.21
N PHE A 396 24.99 -25.17 17.26
CA PHE A 396 24.58 -24.36 16.11
C PHE A 396 25.16 -22.95 16.22
N ASP A 397 25.04 -22.20 15.13
CA ASP A 397 25.45 -20.79 15.07
C ASP A 397 24.26 -19.89 15.39
N PRO A 398 24.30 -19.12 16.50
CA PRO A 398 23.18 -18.28 16.93
C PRO A 398 22.92 -17.09 15.98
N ASN A 399 23.87 -16.74 15.11
CA ASN A 399 23.77 -15.59 14.21
C ASN A 399 23.18 -15.93 12.83
N THR A 400 22.67 -17.16 12.66
CA THR A 400 22.00 -17.59 11.43
C THR A 400 20.66 -16.87 11.25
N LYS A 401 20.48 -16.17 10.11
CA LYS A 401 19.30 -15.34 9.79
C LYS A 401 18.28 -16.00 8.85
N GLY A 402 18.61 -17.15 8.27
CA GLY A 402 17.81 -17.83 7.23
C GLY A 402 17.61 -19.33 7.45
N GLY A 403 17.70 -19.77 8.71
CA GLY A 403 17.44 -21.15 9.13
C GLY A 403 18.40 -21.68 10.18
N LEU A 404 17.92 -22.63 10.97
CA LEU A 404 18.65 -23.27 12.06
C LEU A 404 19.27 -24.57 11.57
N TYR A 405 20.59 -24.68 11.73
CA TYR A 405 21.35 -25.84 11.30
C TYR A 405 22.05 -26.45 12.51
N ILE A 406 21.49 -27.51 13.04
CA ILE A 406 22.00 -28.16 14.26
C ILE A 406 23.00 -29.25 13.87
N ARG A 407 24.11 -29.31 14.61
CA ARG A 407 25.05 -30.42 14.58
C ARG A 407 24.86 -31.24 15.84
N LEU A 408 24.68 -32.55 15.71
CA LEU A 408 24.43 -33.46 16.84
C LEU A 408 25.53 -34.50 16.93
N ASP A 409 25.78 -34.98 18.14
CA ASP A 409 26.67 -36.13 18.38
C ASP A 409 26.05 -37.48 18.00
N ARG A 410 24.74 -37.53 17.80
CA ARG A 410 23.97 -38.73 17.48
C ARG A 410 22.95 -38.50 16.38
N GLN A 411 22.42 -39.60 15.86
CA GLN A 411 21.45 -39.55 14.79
C GLN A 411 20.16 -38.89 15.29
N PRO A 412 19.70 -37.79 14.66
CA PRO A 412 18.42 -37.20 14.99
C PRO A 412 17.26 -38.10 14.49
N PRO A 413 16.09 -38.01 15.12
CA PRO A 413 14.90 -38.73 14.71
C PRO A 413 14.35 -38.22 13.37
N ASP A 414 13.48 -39.02 12.76
CA ASP A 414 12.67 -38.62 11.62
C ASP A 414 11.37 -37.96 12.13
N LEU A 415 11.40 -36.65 12.30
CA LEU A 415 10.26 -35.85 12.80
C LEU A 415 9.86 -34.77 11.81
N PRO A 416 8.56 -34.39 11.76
CA PRO A 416 8.11 -33.24 10.98
C PRO A 416 8.91 -31.97 11.29
N GLY A 417 9.35 -31.27 10.24
CA GLY A 417 10.14 -30.03 10.37
C GLY A 417 11.64 -30.23 10.63
N LEU A 418 12.13 -31.46 10.57
CA LEU A 418 13.55 -31.78 10.44
C LEU A 418 13.87 -32.15 8.99
N SER A 419 14.80 -31.43 8.36
CA SER A 419 15.16 -31.64 6.95
C SER A 419 16.66 -31.61 6.72
N ASP A 420 17.10 -31.92 5.49
CA ASP A 420 18.52 -31.92 5.08
C ASP A 420 19.46 -32.74 5.99
N LEU A 421 18.97 -33.86 6.54
CA LEU A 421 19.78 -34.74 7.40
C LEU A 421 21.01 -35.26 6.67
N LYS A 422 22.20 -35.04 7.24
CA LYS A 422 23.48 -35.50 6.72
C LYS A 422 24.32 -36.14 7.81
N ASN A 423 24.85 -37.34 7.55
CA ASN A 423 25.96 -37.89 8.32
C ASN A 423 27.25 -37.15 7.93
N ILE A 424 27.88 -36.51 8.91
CA ILE A 424 29.09 -35.72 8.75
C ILE A 424 30.26 -36.28 9.56
N ALA A 425 30.15 -37.49 10.13
CA ALA A 425 31.14 -38.05 11.04
C ALA A 425 32.57 -38.04 10.46
N GLY A 426 32.72 -38.41 9.18
CA GLY A 426 33.99 -38.40 8.45
C GLY A 426 34.30 -37.14 7.63
N ALA A 427 33.47 -36.10 7.71
CA ALA A 427 33.69 -34.86 6.96
C ALA A 427 34.75 -33.97 7.61
N ASN A 428 35.44 -33.16 6.82
CA ASN A 428 36.29 -32.09 7.35
C ASN A 428 35.40 -31.01 8.01
N LYS A 429 35.55 -30.83 9.32
CA LYS A 429 34.69 -29.98 10.15
C LYS A 429 35.41 -28.68 10.53
N SER A 430 34.63 -27.63 10.75
CA SER A 430 35.14 -26.36 11.29
C SER A 430 35.90 -26.59 12.60
N THR A 431 37.10 -26.05 12.74
CA THR A 431 37.87 -26.11 14.00
C THR A 431 37.12 -25.48 15.17
N SER A 432 36.33 -24.42 14.95
CA SER A 432 35.42 -23.87 15.97
C SER A 432 34.39 -24.88 16.47
N LEU A 433 33.93 -25.81 15.64
CA LEU A 433 32.96 -26.84 16.04
C LEU A 433 33.63 -27.90 16.92
N GLY A 434 34.86 -28.30 16.59
CA GLY A 434 35.63 -29.23 17.42
C GLY A 434 36.00 -28.68 18.80
N ARG A 435 36.05 -27.35 18.97
CA ARG A 435 36.32 -26.71 20.27
C ARG A 435 35.12 -26.72 21.23
N VAL A 436 33.90 -26.83 20.70
CA VAL A 436 32.69 -26.68 21.52
C VAL A 436 32.03 -27.98 21.91
N PHE A 437 32.34 -29.09 21.24
CA PHE A 437 31.97 -30.43 21.70
C PHE A 437 32.96 -30.95 22.75
N SER A 438 32.52 -31.81 23.66
CA SER A 438 33.41 -32.39 24.70
C SER A 438 34.41 -33.41 24.16
N GLY A 439 34.21 -33.91 22.94
CA GLY A 439 35.08 -34.88 22.29
C GLY A 439 34.77 -36.32 22.69
N GLY A 440 35.59 -37.26 22.23
CA GLY A 440 35.34 -38.70 22.41
C GLY A 440 34.04 -39.15 21.73
N ILE A 441 33.06 -39.59 22.53
CA ILE A 441 31.73 -39.98 22.02
C ILE A 441 30.86 -38.77 21.61
N HIS A 442 31.15 -37.59 22.16
CA HIS A 442 30.44 -36.35 21.85
C HIS A 442 31.20 -35.58 20.77
N ASN A 443 30.96 -35.94 19.52
CA ASN A 443 31.54 -35.28 18.35
C ASN A 443 30.44 -35.03 17.33
N ALA A 444 30.43 -33.86 16.69
CA ALA A 444 29.47 -33.55 15.63
C ALA A 444 29.47 -34.62 14.53
N ALA A 445 28.50 -35.53 14.57
CA ALA A 445 28.38 -36.69 13.70
C ALA A 445 27.26 -36.51 12.69
N TYR A 446 26.24 -35.71 13.03
CA TYR A 446 25.09 -35.44 12.17
C TYR A 446 24.86 -33.94 12.03
N LYS A 447 24.31 -33.54 10.89
CA LYS A 447 23.80 -32.19 10.63
C LYS A 447 22.34 -32.31 10.20
N VAL A 448 21.48 -31.49 10.77
CA VAL A 448 20.06 -31.39 10.39
C VAL A 448 19.64 -29.93 10.30
N THR A 449 18.73 -29.62 9.39
CA THR A 449 18.03 -28.35 9.33
C THR A 449 16.77 -28.45 10.17
N VAL A 450 16.53 -27.47 11.03
CA VAL A 450 15.31 -27.37 11.84
C VAL A 450 14.47 -26.22 11.30
N GLU A 451 13.22 -26.52 10.97
CA GLU A 451 12.37 -25.61 10.21
C GLU A 451 11.49 -24.71 11.07
N SER A 452 11.22 -25.08 12.33
CA SER A 452 10.33 -24.30 13.20
C SER A 452 10.71 -24.43 14.68
N GLU A 453 10.13 -23.58 15.52
CA GLU A 453 10.20 -23.71 16.98
C GLU A 453 9.62 -25.05 17.45
N SER A 454 8.48 -25.48 16.89
CA SER A 454 7.88 -26.78 17.24
C SER A 454 8.85 -27.92 16.96
N ALA A 455 9.44 -27.95 15.76
CA ALA A 455 10.41 -28.99 15.39
C ALA A 455 11.65 -28.99 16.28
N LEU A 456 12.09 -27.82 16.78
CA LEU A 456 13.16 -27.74 17.76
C LEU A 456 12.74 -28.35 19.10
N ARG A 457 11.53 -28.06 19.59
CA ARG A 457 11.00 -28.63 20.85
C ARG A 457 10.83 -30.13 20.75
N ASP A 458 10.21 -30.61 19.67
CA ASP A 458 9.99 -32.04 19.43
C ASP A 458 11.32 -32.82 19.32
N LEU A 459 12.34 -32.23 18.68
CA LEU A 459 13.69 -32.79 18.64
C LEU A 459 14.30 -32.91 20.05
N ILE A 460 14.16 -31.88 20.89
CA ILE A 460 14.70 -31.88 22.25
C ILE A 460 13.98 -32.89 23.14
N ASP A 461 12.66 -32.93 23.10
CA ASP A 461 11.85 -33.88 23.88
C ASP A 461 12.20 -35.32 23.49
N HIS A 462 12.30 -35.62 22.19
CA HIS A 462 12.74 -36.94 21.74
C HIS A 462 14.13 -37.31 22.25
N LEU A 463 15.10 -36.38 22.21
CA LEU A 463 16.46 -36.64 22.67
C LEU A 463 16.55 -36.79 24.21
N MET A 464 15.59 -36.24 24.96
CA MET A 464 15.48 -36.42 26.41
C MET A 464 14.96 -37.81 26.79
N GLU A 465 14.13 -38.42 25.94
CA GLU A 465 13.59 -39.77 26.13
C GLU A 465 14.59 -40.91 25.84
N LEU A 466 15.70 -40.60 25.15
CA LEU A 466 16.78 -41.54 24.83
C LEU A 466 17.75 -41.75 25.98
#